data_AF-A0A925MBR9-F1
#
_entry.id   AF-A0A925MBR9-F1
#
_cell.length_a   1.000
_cell.length_b   1.000
_cell.length_c   1.000
_cell.angle_alpha   90.00
_cell.angle_beta   90.00
_cell.angle_gamma   90.00
#
_symmetry.space_group_name_H-M   'P 1'
#
loop_
_entity.id
_entity.type
_entity.pdbx_description
1 polymer ?
#
loop_
_entity_poly.entity_id
_entity_poly.type
_entity_poly.pdbx_seq_one_letter_code
_entity_poly.pdbx_strand_id
1 'polypeptide(L)'
;MGNEVPKGSPAADLIAEEERLYVQVQARVALGDEDEGRPQIGASDLDADLISLRDQIAEARPEDLPPLVEQMTRLAALRARLGGGRQLPVDITSPYFAHIRLREHGKSKDVLVGKRGFIDRQSNVQIVDWRNAPVSRIYYRYEEGDDYEEEIAGRRVEGLVEARRNVSIARSTLRRIGAPQGTYLKDSRGEWVQAVGQIAPVLHGGMGKAARPKAMAGAKGTLGIHHGAARADKALPEIAALIDKEQFELISQPSSGIVVIQGGAGSGKTTVALHRIAYLNFQDGRRFNPRNMLFVVPSQSLVRYVSGVLPSLGVAGVPVVTYTGWARTHRMRCLPESPTKYNADPSDQVARIKKHPALIKILEAWVVQQAAQVATELTGAAGPAVSSVA
;
A
#
# COMPACT_ATOMS: atom_id res chain seq x y z
N MET A 1 -20.87 -25.07 -6.80
CA MET A 1 -21.99 -24.85 -7.76
C MET A 1 -22.76 -23.66 -7.23
N GLY A 2 -22.78 -22.55 -7.96
CA GLY A 2 -23.54 -21.35 -7.59
C GLY A 2 -24.94 -21.42 -8.18
N ASN A 3 -25.92 -20.79 -7.55
CA ASN A 3 -27.25 -20.64 -8.12
C ASN A 3 -27.24 -19.46 -9.09
N GLU A 4 -27.91 -19.59 -10.24
CA GLU A 4 -28.17 -18.43 -11.11
C GLU A 4 -28.93 -17.36 -10.33
N VAL A 5 -28.54 -16.10 -10.50
CA VAL A 5 -29.23 -14.98 -9.83
C VAL A 5 -30.60 -14.79 -10.50
N PRO A 6 -31.73 -14.98 -9.78
CA PRO A 6 -33.04 -14.82 -10.40
C PRO A 6 -33.27 -13.35 -10.81
N LYS A 7 -33.75 -13.16 -12.04
CA LYS A 7 -34.09 -11.84 -12.60
C LYS A 7 -35.19 -11.19 -11.76
N GLY A 8 -34.97 -9.95 -11.31
CA GLY A 8 -35.89 -9.22 -10.41
C GLY A 8 -35.69 -9.48 -8.92
N SER A 9 -34.60 -10.15 -8.52
CA SER A 9 -34.20 -10.21 -7.11
C SER A 9 -33.42 -8.95 -6.70
N PRO A 10 -33.37 -8.60 -5.40
CA PRO A 10 -32.52 -7.50 -4.91
C PRO A 10 -31.04 -7.65 -5.31
N ALA A 11 -30.59 -8.89 -5.53
CA ALA A 11 -29.26 -9.19 -6.05
C ALA A 11 -29.09 -8.80 -7.53
N ALA A 12 -30.12 -8.98 -8.36
CA ALA A 12 -30.09 -8.56 -9.76
C ALA A 12 -30.07 -7.04 -9.90
N ASP A 13 -30.80 -6.32 -9.05
CA ASP A 13 -30.80 -4.85 -9.02
C ASP A 13 -29.44 -4.30 -8.60
N LEU A 14 -28.81 -4.92 -7.59
CA LEU A 14 -27.45 -4.61 -7.14
C LEU A 14 -26.43 -4.78 -8.26
N ILE A 15 -26.48 -5.91 -8.97
CA ILE A 15 -25.58 -6.20 -10.09
C ILE A 15 -25.81 -5.20 -11.24
N ALA A 16 -27.07 -4.93 -11.60
CA ALA A 16 -27.41 -4.00 -12.67
C ALA A 16 -26.97 -2.56 -12.35
N GLU A 17 -27.08 -2.14 -11.10
CA GLU A 17 -26.57 -0.86 -10.63
C GLU A 17 -25.05 -0.77 -10.76
N GLU A 18 -24.33 -1.81 -10.33
CA GLU A 18 -22.86 -1.85 -10.42
C GLU A 18 -22.37 -1.89 -11.88
N GLU A 19 -23.05 -2.65 -12.75
CA GLU A 19 -22.74 -2.66 -14.19
C GLU A 19 -22.98 -1.29 -14.84
N ARG A 20 -24.03 -0.56 -14.45
CA ARG A 20 -24.28 0.82 -14.93
C ARG A 20 -23.19 1.78 -14.48
N LEU A 21 -22.84 1.75 -13.19
CA LEU A 21 -21.77 2.58 -12.63
C LEU A 21 -20.44 2.30 -13.32
N TYR A 22 -20.11 1.03 -13.56
CA TYR A 22 -18.89 0.64 -14.24
C TYR A 22 -18.82 1.15 -15.68
N VAL A 23 -19.89 1.02 -16.46
CA VAL A 23 -19.96 1.53 -17.84
C VAL A 23 -19.79 3.05 -17.86
N GLN A 24 -20.42 3.76 -16.91
CA GLN A 24 -20.28 5.21 -16.76
C GLN A 24 -18.83 5.60 -16.44
N VAL A 25 -18.18 4.88 -15.51
CA VAL A 25 -16.78 5.09 -15.15
C VAL A 25 -15.87 4.84 -16.35
N GLN A 26 -16.03 3.72 -17.07
CA GLN A 26 -15.21 3.40 -18.24
C GLN A 26 -15.31 4.46 -19.33
N ALA A 27 -16.53 4.88 -19.67
CA ALA A 27 -16.75 5.91 -20.68
C ALA A 27 -16.05 7.22 -20.32
N ARG A 28 -16.05 7.60 -19.03
CA ARG A 28 -15.44 8.84 -18.55
C ARG A 28 -13.93 8.76 -18.37
N VAL A 29 -13.40 7.64 -17.88
CA VAL A 29 -11.95 7.45 -17.79
C VAL A 29 -11.34 7.42 -19.19
N ALA A 30 -12.02 6.83 -20.19
CA ALA A 30 -11.60 6.87 -21.58
C ALA A 30 -11.62 8.30 -22.16
N LEU A 31 -12.67 9.09 -21.88
CA LEU A 31 -12.77 10.50 -22.32
C LEU A 31 -11.77 11.43 -21.60
N GLY A 32 -11.40 11.11 -20.36
CA GLY A 32 -10.42 11.88 -19.58
C GLY A 32 -8.97 11.67 -20.02
N ASP A 33 -8.68 10.55 -20.68
CA ASP A 33 -7.36 10.26 -21.30
C ASP A 33 -7.16 11.07 -22.59
N GLU A 34 -8.23 11.52 -23.24
CA GLU A 34 -8.19 12.37 -24.46
C GLU A 34 -8.08 13.89 -24.16
N ASP A 35 -8.35 14.33 -22.93
CA ASP A 35 -8.38 15.76 -22.53
C ASP A 35 -6.98 16.28 -22.07
N GLU A 36 -5.89 15.76 -22.67
CA GLU A 36 -4.49 16.22 -22.49
C GLU A 36 -4.28 17.72 -22.83
N GLY A 37 -5.28 18.39 -23.40
CA GLY A 37 -5.16 19.72 -23.99
C GLY A 37 -5.75 20.91 -23.22
N ARG A 38 -6.33 20.74 -22.02
CA ARG A 38 -6.82 21.88 -21.23
C ARG A 38 -5.77 22.37 -20.24
N PRO A 39 -5.41 23.67 -20.23
CA PRO A 39 -4.54 24.22 -19.20
C PRO A 39 -5.31 24.24 -17.88
N GLN A 40 -5.20 23.15 -17.12
CA GLN A 40 -5.54 23.12 -15.71
C GLN A 40 -4.34 23.71 -15.00
N ILE A 41 -4.52 24.83 -14.27
CA ILE A 41 -3.46 25.46 -13.48
C ILE A 41 -2.82 24.37 -12.62
N GLY A 42 -1.63 23.96 -13.05
CA GLY A 42 -0.99 22.77 -12.52
C GLY A 42 -0.30 23.09 -11.22
N ALA A 43 -0.15 22.10 -10.34
CA ALA A 43 0.81 22.20 -9.25
C ALA A 43 2.22 22.61 -9.77
N SER A 44 2.55 22.27 -11.03
CA SER A 44 3.80 22.72 -11.69
C SER A 44 3.90 24.24 -11.89
N ASP A 45 2.78 24.91 -12.14
CA ASP A 45 2.76 26.36 -12.40
C ASP A 45 2.91 27.11 -11.09
N LEU A 46 2.23 26.62 -10.03
CA LEU A 46 2.41 27.11 -8.67
C LEU A 46 3.83 26.85 -8.13
N ASP A 47 4.47 25.76 -8.56
CA ASP A 47 5.87 25.46 -8.23
C ASP A 47 6.82 26.43 -8.90
N ALA A 48 6.58 26.76 -10.17
CA ALA A 48 7.35 27.78 -10.89
C ALA A 48 7.16 29.17 -10.26
N ASP A 49 5.92 29.52 -9.87
CA ASP A 49 5.61 30.78 -9.21
C ASP A 49 6.25 30.88 -7.82
N LEU A 50 6.28 29.78 -7.04
CA LEU A 50 6.97 29.72 -5.76
C LEU A 50 8.49 29.85 -5.91
N ILE A 51 9.07 29.28 -6.97
CA ILE A 51 10.50 29.44 -7.28
C ILE A 51 10.80 30.89 -7.64
N SER A 52 9.99 31.51 -8.51
CA SER A 52 10.13 32.92 -8.90
C SER A 52 10.01 33.86 -7.70
N LEU A 53 9.02 33.64 -6.82
CA LEU A 53 8.86 34.44 -5.59
C LEU A 53 10.02 34.27 -4.61
N ARG A 54 10.55 33.05 -4.47
CA ARG A 54 11.73 32.79 -3.63
C ARG A 54 12.95 33.54 -4.16
N ASP A 55 13.14 33.54 -5.48
CA ASP A 55 14.27 34.22 -6.11
C ASP A 55 14.10 35.76 -6.02
N GLN A 56 12.86 36.29 -6.13
CA GLN A 56 12.56 37.70 -5.86
C GLN A 56 12.80 38.09 -4.39
N ILE A 57 12.44 37.24 -3.42
CA ILE A 57 12.71 37.47 -1.99
C ILE A 57 14.22 37.53 -1.73
N ALA A 58 15.01 36.72 -2.44
CA ALA A 58 16.47 36.71 -2.30
C ALA A 58 17.12 38.01 -2.81
N GLU A 59 16.48 38.72 -3.75
CA GLU A 59 16.96 39.96 -4.36
C GLU A 59 16.24 41.23 -3.82
N ALA A 60 15.21 41.07 -2.99
CA ALA A 60 14.36 42.16 -2.53
C ALA A 60 14.99 43.02 -1.42
N ARG A 61 14.61 44.31 -1.39
CA ARG A 61 14.97 45.23 -0.32
C ARG A 61 14.18 44.93 0.96
N PRO A 62 14.69 45.30 2.16
CA PRO A 62 14.05 44.96 3.44
C PRO A 62 12.61 45.45 3.59
N GLU A 63 12.25 46.51 2.88
CA GLU A 63 10.92 47.13 2.83
C GLU A 63 9.90 46.31 2.01
N ASP A 64 10.35 45.52 1.03
CA ASP A 64 9.49 44.75 0.12
C ASP A 64 9.34 43.27 0.54
N LEU A 65 10.08 42.83 1.56
CA LEU A 65 10.03 41.45 2.06
C LEU A 65 8.66 41.04 2.63
N PRO A 66 7.96 41.86 3.45
CA PRO A 66 6.69 41.44 4.06
C PRO A 66 5.60 41.03 3.05
N PRO A 67 5.28 41.82 2.00
CA PRO A 67 4.25 41.42 1.03
C PRO A 67 4.65 40.20 0.19
N LEU A 68 5.93 40.04 -0.15
CA LEU A 68 6.41 38.89 -0.92
C LEU A 68 6.33 37.57 -0.11
N VAL A 69 6.67 37.62 1.17
CA VAL A 69 6.55 36.48 2.08
C VAL A 69 5.09 36.10 2.31
N GLU A 70 4.19 37.09 2.42
CA GLU A 70 2.75 36.84 2.53
C GLU A 70 2.19 36.16 1.27
N GLN A 71 2.57 36.64 0.09
CA GLN A 71 2.17 36.05 -1.20
C GLN A 71 2.70 34.62 -1.36
N MET A 72 3.96 34.37 -1.01
CA MET A 72 4.55 33.02 -1.00
C MET A 72 3.82 32.09 -0.04
N THR A 73 3.49 32.56 1.16
CA THR A 73 2.73 31.78 2.16
C THR A 73 1.34 31.41 1.63
N ARG A 74 0.66 32.35 0.97
CA ARG A 74 -0.66 32.14 0.36
C ARG A 74 -0.60 31.11 -0.77
N LEU A 75 0.41 31.20 -1.64
CA LEU A 75 0.63 30.24 -2.72
C LEU A 75 1.04 28.86 -2.20
N ALA A 76 1.86 28.78 -1.16
CA ALA A 76 2.22 27.52 -0.51
C ALA A 76 1.01 26.84 0.15
N ALA A 77 0.13 27.62 0.79
CA ALA A 77 -1.13 27.11 1.34
C ALA A 77 -2.11 26.64 0.25
N LEU A 78 -2.18 27.35 -0.89
CA LEU A 78 -2.95 26.92 -2.05
C LEU A 78 -2.38 25.65 -2.68
N ARG A 79 -1.05 25.53 -2.82
CA ARG A 79 -0.36 24.30 -3.24
C ARG A 79 -0.65 23.14 -2.30
N ALA A 80 -0.60 23.36 -0.99
CA ALA A 80 -0.91 22.34 0.00
C ALA A 80 -2.39 21.88 -0.07
N ARG A 81 -3.31 22.82 -0.33
CA ARG A 81 -4.73 22.51 -0.60
C ARG A 81 -4.94 21.75 -1.91
N LEU A 82 -4.13 22.06 -2.93
CA LEU A 82 -4.09 21.40 -4.23
C LEU A 82 -3.18 20.16 -4.22
N GLY A 83 -2.93 19.54 -3.05
CA GLY A 83 -2.16 18.32 -2.86
C GLY A 83 -2.69 17.05 -3.56
N GLY A 84 -3.28 17.19 -4.75
CA GLY A 84 -3.37 16.16 -5.77
C GLY A 84 -2.38 16.48 -6.88
N GLY A 85 -1.13 16.06 -6.71
CA GLY A 85 -0.14 16.14 -7.78
C GLY A 85 -0.68 15.46 -9.03
N ARG A 86 -0.46 16.09 -10.19
CA ARG A 86 -0.48 15.54 -11.56
C ARG A 86 -1.19 14.19 -11.63
N GLN A 87 -2.50 14.24 -11.82
CA GLN A 87 -3.39 13.08 -11.78
C GLN A 87 -3.04 12.17 -12.97
N LEU A 88 -2.09 11.25 -12.75
CA LEU A 88 -1.71 10.24 -13.73
C LEU A 88 -2.96 9.42 -14.10
N PRO A 89 -3.12 9.03 -15.38
CA PRO A 89 -4.36 8.44 -15.85
C PRO A 89 -4.74 7.21 -15.03
N VAL A 90 -6.02 7.11 -14.68
CA VAL A 90 -6.55 5.92 -14.00
C VAL A 90 -6.43 4.74 -14.96
N ASP A 91 -6.00 3.59 -14.44
CA ASP A 91 -5.93 2.38 -15.24
C ASP A 91 -7.36 1.94 -15.63
N ILE A 92 -7.69 2.04 -16.91
CA ILE A 92 -9.00 1.65 -17.46
C ILE A 92 -9.28 0.16 -17.20
N THR A 93 -8.25 -0.66 -17.02
CA THR A 93 -8.40 -2.11 -16.86
C THR A 93 -8.87 -2.52 -15.46
N SER A 94 -8.62 -1.68 -14.44
CA SER A 94 -9.13 -1.83 -13.06
C SER A 94 -9.19 -0.44 -12.38
N PRO A 95 -10.26 0.34 -12.65
CA PRO A 95 -10.36 1.73 -12.17
C PRO A 95 -10.63 1.83 -10.67
N TYR A 96 -11.43 0.91 -10.11
CA TYR A 96 -11.79 0.86 -8.69
C TYR A 96 -12.01 -0.58 -8.25
N PHE A 97 -11.89 -0.83 -6.94
CA PHE A 97 -12.07 -2.17 -6.34
C PHE A 97 -13.10 -2.18 -5.21
N ALA A 98 -13.57 -1.02 -4.80
CA ALA A 98 -14.60 -0.88 -3.79
C ALA A 98 -15.55 0.26 -4.15
N HIS A 99 -16.80 0.10 -3.76
CA HIS A 99 -17.87 1.06 -3.93
C HIS A 99 -18.57 1.23 -2.58
N ILE A 100 -18.67 2.47 -2.13
CA ILE A 100 -19.39 2.84 -0.91
C ILE A 100 -20.43 3.91 -1.23
N ARG A 101 -21.65 3.73 -0.73
CA ARG A 101 -22.70 4.75 -0.75
C ARG A 101 -22.84 5.35 0.63
N LEU A 102 -22.66 6.66 0.70
CA LEU A 102 -22.73 7.43 1.94
C LEU A 102 -23.94 8.36 1.88
N ARG A 103 -24.72 8.39 2.94
CA ARG A 103 -25.79 9.37 3.12
C ARG A 103 -25.33 10.45 4.10
N GLU A 104 -25.29 11.69 3.64
CA GLU A 104 -24.89 12.85 4.43
C GLU A 104 -25.97 13.92 4.29
N HIS A 105 -26.50 14.44 5.41
CA HIS A 105 -27.55 15.47 5.43
C HIS A 105 -28.73 15.23 4.46
N GLY A 106 -29.17 13.96 4.32
CA GLY A 106 -30.28 13.57 3.46
C GLY A 106 -29.95 13.44 1.96
N LYS A 107 -28.68 13.59 1.57
CA LYS A 107 -28.20 13.33 0.20
C LYS A 107 -27.34 12.07 0.18
N SER A 108 -27.66 11.14 -0.72
CA SER A 108 -26.82 9.98 -0.97
C SER A 108 -25.74 10.32 -2.01
N LYS A 109 -24.52 9.87 -1.76
CA LYS A 109 -23.37 10.06 -2.63
C LYS A 109 -22.63 8.74 -2.82
N ASP A 110 -22.41 8.39 -4.07
CA ASP A 110 -21.59 7.22 -4.44
C ASP A 110 -20.12 7.63 -4.48
N VAL A 111 -19.29 6.88 -3.77
CA VAL A 111 -17.84 7.05 -3.74
C VAL A 111 -17.20 5.74 -4.11
N LEU A 112 -16.34 5.78 -5.13
CA LEU A 112 -15.58 4.63 -5.60
C LEU A 112 -14.18 4.70 -5.02
N VAL A 113 -13.64 3.57 -4.54
CA VAL A 113 -12.30 3.49 -3.96
C VAL A 113 -11.41 2.66 -4.88
N GLY A 114 -10.28 3.24 -5.28
CA GLY A 114 -9.33 2.66 -6.23
C GLY A 114 -7.88 2.91 -5.83
N LYS A 115 -6.95 2.47 -6.68
CA LYS A 115 -5.50 2.69 -6.50
C LYS A 115 -5.06 4.11 -6.85
N ARG A 116 -5.89 4.85 -7.58
CA ARG A 116 -5.65 6.20 -8.06
C ARG A 116 -6.95 6.98 -7.93
N GLY A 117 -6.86 8.27 -7.59
CA GLY A 117 -8.04 9.13 -7.53
C GLY A 117 -8.40 9.68 -8.90
N PHE A 118 -9.69 9.84 -9.17
CA PHE A 118 -10.26 10.52 -10.34
C PHE A 118 -11.54 11.22 -9.93
N ILE A 119 -11.67 12.49 -10.28
CA ILE A 119 -12.82 13.30 -9.88
C ILE A 119 -13.42 13.93 -11.14
N ASP A 120 -14.65 13.54 -11.48
CA ASP A 120 -15.43 14.22 -12.51
C ASP A 120 -16.63 14.93 -11.87
N ARG A 121 -16.60 16.27 -11.88
CA ARG A 121 -17.67 17.11 -11.34
C ARG A 121 -18.95 17.09 -12.20
N GLN A 122 -18.86 16.72 -13.48
CA GLN A 122 -20.02 16.72 -14.39
C GLN A 122 -20.89 15.47 -14.20
N SER A 123 -20.29 14.33 -13.88
CA SER A 123 -21.00 13.05 -13.77
C SER A 123 -21.24 12.59 -12.34
N ASN A 124 -20.84 13.38 -11.34
CA ASN A 124 -20.89 13.04 -9.91
C ASN A 124 -20.14 11.74 -9.56
N VAL A 125 -19.26 11.25 -10.45
CA VAL A 125 -18.43 10.06 -10.22
C VAL A 125 -17.11 10.49 -9.59
N GLN A 126 -16.85 9.97 -8.39
CA GLN A 126 -15.64 10.24 -7.64
C GLN A 126 -14.93 8.93 -7.29
N ILE A 127 -13.79 8.68 -7.93
CA ILE A 127 -12.84 7.64 -7.54
C ILE A 127 -11.82 8.26 -6.59
N VAL A 128 -11.60 7.64 -5.44
CA VAL A 128 -10.67 8.09 -4.42
C VAL A 128 -9.56 7.07 -4.23
N ASP A 129 -8.35 7.54 -3.93
CA ASP A 129 -7.23 6.66 -3.62
C ASP A 129 -7.37 6.12 -2.18
N TRP A 130 -7.35 4.81 -2.03
CA TRP A 130 -7.47 4.13 -0.73
C TRP A 130 -6.39 4.55 0.29
N ARG A 131 -5.23 5.01 -0.18
CA ARG A 131 -4.07 5.34 0.67
C ARG A 131 -4.19 6.66 1.42
N ASN A 132 -5.08 7.54 0.99
CA ASN A 132 -5.12 8.93 1.47
C ASN A 132 -6.50 9.45 1.79
N ALA A 133 -7.50 9.01 1.03
CA ALA A 133 -8.79 9.63 1.11
C ALA A 133 -9.39 9.37 2.50
N PRO A 134 -9.77 10.38 3.29
CA PRO A 134 -10.38 10.15 4.60
C PRO A 134 -11.61 9.25 4.52
N VAL A 135 -12.32 9.29 3.39
CA VAL A 135 -13.45 8.41 3.07
C VAL A 135 -13.05 6.92 2.93
N SER A 136 -11.79 6.59 2.63
CA SER A 136 -11.33 5.19 2.64
C SER A 136 -11.30 4.63 4.07
N ARG A 137 -11.07 5.48 5.08
CA ARG A 137 -11.19 5.06 6.49
C ARG A 137 -12.61 4.61 6.79
N ILE A 138 -13.61 5.29 6.23
CA ILE A 138 -15.02 4.91 6.40
C ILE A 138 -15.24 3.49 5.88
N TYR A 139 -14.75 3.20 4.67
CA TYR A 139 -14.86 1.86 4.05
C TYR A 139 -14.24 0.75 4.90
N TYR A 140 -13.08 0.98 5.52
CA TYR A 140 -12.39 -0.03 6.32
C TYR A 140 -12.82 -0.10 7.79
N ARG A 141 -13.41 0.97 8.36
CA ARG A 141 -13.76 1.06 9.79
C ARG A 141 -15.21 0.76 10.11
N TYR A 142 -16.12 1.01 9.16
CA TYR A 142 -17.56 0.91 9.35
C TYR A 142 -18.18 -0.14 8.42
N GLU A 143 -19.26 -0.75 8.87
CA GLU A 143 -20.04 -1.73 8.11
C GLU A 143 -21.25 -1.08 7.42
N GLU A 144 -21.92 -1.85 6.57
CA GLU A 144 -23.15 -1.39 5.92
C GLU A 144 -24.26 -1.28 6.95
N GLY A 145 -24.89 -0.10 7.03
CA GLY A 145 -25.90 0.23 8.04
C GLY A 145 -25.35 0.93 9.28
N ASP A 146 -24.04 1.11 9.39
CA ASP A 146 -23.44 1.86 10.50
C ASP A 146 -23.52 3.37 10.29
N ASP A 147 -23.78 4.09 11.37
CA ASP A 147 -23.54 5.53 11.46
C ASP A 147 -22.03 5.77 11.60
N TYR A 148 -21.49 6.66 10.78
CA TYR A 148 -20.08 7.05 10.83
C TYR A 148 -19.93 8.51 11.29
N GLU A 149 -18.87 8.75 12.05
CA GLU A 149 -18.42 10.07 12.48
C GLU A 149 -16.92 10.12 12.24
N GLU A 150 -16.48 10.86 11.22
CA GLU A 150 -15.07 10.97 10.88
C GLU A 150 -14.68 12.43 10.63
N GLU A 151 -13.44 12.77 10.96
CA GLU A 151 -12.91 14.10 10.70
C GLU A 151 -12.20 14.11 9.35
N ILE A 152 -12.86 14.70 8.35
CA ILE A 152 -12.37 14.80 6.97
C ILE A 152 -11.90 16.24 6.74
N ALA A 153 -10.60 16.43 6.57
CA ALA A 153 -9.99 17.74 6.28
C ALA A 153 -10.38 18.84 7.30
N GLY A 154 -10.43 18.50 8.59
CA GLY A 154 -10.77 19.42 9.68
C GLY A 154 -12.27 19.72 9.82
N ARG A 155 -13.13 18.99 9.09
CA ARG A 155 -14.58 19.03 9.26
C ARG A 155 -15.05 17.70 9.81
N ARG A 156 -15.87 17.75 10.86
CA ARG A 156 -16.63 16.58 11.32
C ARG A 156 -17.69 16.27 10.29
N VAL A 157 -17.63 15.07 9.74
CA VAL A 157 -18.59 14.54 8.78
C VAL A 157 -19.30 13.39 9.46
N GLU A 158 -20.63 13.50 9.51
CA GLU A 158 -21.52 12.52 10.12
C GLU A 158 -22.51 12.03 9.06
N GLY A 159 -22.74 10.72 9.01
CA GLY A 159 -23.65 10.13 8.05
C GLY A 159 -23.87 8.64 8.23
N LEU A 160 -24.60 8.02 7.30
CA LEU A 160 -24.86 6.58 7.28
C LEU A 160 -24.16 5.92 6.08
N VAL A 161 -23.55 4.76 6.30
CA VAL A 161 -23.11 3.88 5.22
C VAL A 161 -24.31 3.08 4.70
N GLU A 162 -24.85 3.43 3.53
CA GLU A 162 -26.04 2.75 2.97
C GLU A 162 -25.70 1.45 2.24
N ALA A 163 -24.56 1.42 1.57
CA ALA A 163 -24.11 0.26 0.82
C ALA A 163 -22.59 0.16 0.83
N ARG A 164 -22.07 -1.05 1.03
CA ARG A 164 -20.63 -1.34 0.90
C ARG A 164 -20.40 -2.55 0.01
N ARG A 165 -19.72 -2.35 -1.11
CA ARG A 165 -19.45 -3.40 -2.10
C ARG A 165 -17.97 -3.47 -2.40
N ASN A 166 -17.45 -4.68 -2.56
CA ASN A 166 -16.16 -4.92 -3.18
C ASN A 166 -16.36 -5.44 -4.60
N VAL A 167 -15.49 -5.02 -5.51
CA VAL A 167 -15.53 -5.43 -6.91
C VAL A 167 -14.17 -5.94 -7.34
N SER A 168 -14.18 -6.97 -8.18
CA SER A 168 -12.98 -7.42 -8.89
C SER A 168 -13.17 -7.14 -10.37
N ILE A 169 -12.32 -6.28 -10.90
CA ILE A 169 -12.31 -5.88 -12.30
C ILE A 169 -11.03 -6.44 -12.90
N ALA A 170 -11.17 -7.20 -13.99
CA ALA A 170 -10.04 -7.76 -14.70
C ALA A 170 -10.24 -7.59 -16.20
N ARG A 171 -9.22 -7.06 -16.89
CA ARG A 171 -9.23 -6.83 -18.34
C ARG A 171 -10.46 -6.05 -18.79
N SER A 172 -10.77 -4.97 -18.07
CA SER A 172 -11.93 -4.13 -18.40
C SER A 172 -13.28 -4.83 -18.29
N THR A 173 -13.37 -5.96 -17.56
CA THR A 173 -14.62 -6.68 -17.29
C THR A 173 -14.83 -6.88 -15.80
N LEU A 174 -16.05 -6.60 -15.33
CA LEU A 174 -16.47 -6.86 -13.96
C LEU A 174 -16.65 -8.37 -13.77
N ARG A 175 -15.88 -8.97 -12.86
CA ARG A 175 -15.82 -10.43 -12.66
C ARG A 175 -16.46 -10.88 -11.37
N ARG A 176 -16.39 -10.04 -10.34
CA ARG A 176 -16.90 -10.36 -9.02
C ARG A 176 -17.48 -9.10 -8.38
N ILE A 177 -18.60 -9.26 -7.70
CA ILE A 177 -19.18 -8.27 -6.79
C ILE A 177 -19.41 -8.98 -5.47
N GLY A 178 -18.83 -8.50 -4.38
CA GLY A 178 -19.16 -8.95 -3.04
C GLY A 178 -19.84 -7.85 -2.26
N ALA A 179 -20.98 -8.17 -1.69
CA ALA A 179 -21.74 -7.31 -0.80
C ALA A 179 -22.11 -8.12 0.47
N PRO A 180 -22.56 -7.47 1.55
CA PRO A 180 -23.05 -8.18 2.74
C PRO A 180 -24.15 -9.20 2.42
N GLN A 181 -24.93 -8.96 1.36
CA GLN A 181 -26.02 -9.83 0.90
C GLN A 181 -25.52 -11.09 0.16
N GLY A 182 -24.24 -11.14 -0.25
CA GLY A 182 -23.67 -12.29 -0.95
C GLY A 182 -22.49 -11.94 -1.86
N THR A 183 -21.78 -12.98 -2.32
CA THR A 183 -20.77 -12.84 -3.38
C THR A 183 -21.35 -13.33 -4.70
N TYR A 184 -21.26 -12.49 -5.72
CA TYR A 184 -21.68 -12.76 -7.09
C TYR A 184 -20.45 -12.86 -7.99
N LEU A 185 -20.42 -13.89 -8.83
CA LEU A 185 -19.32 -14.19 -9.73
C LEU A 185 -19.86 -14.24 -11.16
N LYS A 186 -19.10 -13.71 -12.11
CA LYS A 186 -19.41 -13.80 -13.54
C LYS A 186 -18.76 -15.04 -14.12
N ASP A 187 -19.56 -16.00 -14.58
CA ASP A 187 -19.06 -17.22 -15.22
C ASP A 187 -18.43 -16.90 -16.59
N SER A 188 -17.68 -17.86 -17.13
CA SER A 188 -17.13 -17.89 -18.49
C SER A 188 -18.13 -17.57 -19.60
N ARG A 189 -19.44 -17.81 -19.36
CA ARG A 189 -20.54 -17.49 -20.28
C ARG A 189 -21.04 -16.05 -20.18
N GLY A 190 -20.52 -15.25 -19.24
CA GLY A 190 -20.96 -13.88 -19.00
C GLY A 190 -22.17 -13.75 -18.07
N GLU A 191 -22.72 -14.86 -17.58
CA GLU A 191 -23.86 -14.87 -16.64
C GLU A 191 -23.40 -14.73 -15.18
N TRP A 192 -24.24 -14.09 -14.37
CA TRP A 192 -23.97 -13.91 -12.94
C TRP A 192 -24.51 -15.08 -12.12
N VAL A 193 -23.63 -15.68 -11.34
CA VAL A 193 -23.95 -16.75 -10.39
C VAL A 193 -23.69 -16.29 -8.96
N GLN A 194 -24.64 -16.54 -8.07
CA GLN A 194 -24.45 -16.32 -6.63
C GLN A 194 -23.62 -17.49 -6.07
N ALA A 195 -22.50 -17.17 -5.43
CA ALA A 195 -21.71 -18.16 -4.73
C ALA A 195 -22.49 -18.64 -3.49
N VAL A 196 -22.86 -19.92 -3.46
CA VAL A 196 -23.49 -20.56 -2.30
C VAL A 196 -22.39 -21.03 -1.34
N GLY A 197 -22.34 -20.43 -0.15
CA GLY A 197 -21.31 -20.65 0.87
C GLY A 197 -20.30 -19.50 0.95
N GLN A 198 -19.81 -19.22 2.16
CA GLN A 198 -18.77 -18.20 2.41
C GLN A 198 -17.47 -18.55 1.66
N ILE A 199 -17.39 -18.18 0.39
CA ILE A 199 -16.14 -18.09 -0.38
C ILE A 199 -15.77 -16.60 -0.52
N ALA A 200 -16.08 -15.80 0.50
CA ALA A 200 -15.22 -14.69 0.81
C ALA A 200 -14.08 -15.29 1.64
N PRO A 201 -12.83 -15.29 1.17
CA PRO A 201 -11.71 -15.38 2.09
C PRO A 201 -11.71 -14.06 2.88
N VAL A 202 -12.61 -13.96 3.87
CA VAL A 202 -12.49 -12.98 4.92
C VAL A 202 -11.26 -13.42 5.71
N LEU A 203 -10.21 -12.61 5.72
CA LEU A 203 -8.95 -12.92 6.40
C LEU A 203 -9.11 -12.73 7.91
N HIS A 204 -10.12 -13.36 8.51
CA HIS A 204 -10.47 -13.13 9.90
C HIS A 204 -9.29 -13.50 10.82
N GLY A 205 -8.82 -12.52 11.58
CA GLY A 205 -7.86 -12.68 12.66
C GLY A 205 -8.52 -13.36 13.85
N GLY A 206 -8.40 -14.68 13.96
CA GLY A 206 -8.91 -15.39 15.14
C GLY A 206 -8.54 -16.86 15.15
N MET A 207 -7.99 -17.33 16.28
CA MET A 207 -7.67 -18.73 16.49
C MET A 207 -8.91 -19.62 16.31
N GLY A 208 -8.77 -20.68 15.51
CA GLY A 208 -9.47 -21.93 15.82
C GLY A 208 -10.76 -22.28 15.06
N LYS A 209 -11.09 -21.69 13.91
CA LYS A 209 -12.15 -22.23 13.04
C LYS A 209 -11.77 -22.21 11.55
N ALA A 210 -10.89 -23.12 11.15
CA ALA A 210 -10.93 -23.60 9.77
C ALA A 210 -12.27 -24.32 9.59
N ALA A 211 -13.16 -23.75 8.78
CA ALA A 211 -14.37 -24.44 8.34
C ALA A 211 -13.95 -25.69 7.54
N ARG A 212 -13.81 -26.83 8.22
CA ARG A 212 -13.88 -28.14 7.56
C ARG A 212 -15.27 -28.23 6.95
N PRO A 213 -15.42 -28.50 5.65
CA PRO A 213 -16.69 -28.90 5.09
C PRO A 213 -17.18 -30.09 5.92
N LYS A 214 -18.42 -30.05 6.42
CA LYS A 214 -19.05 -31.24 7.03
C LYS A 214 -18.94 -32.37 6.01
N ALA A 215 -18.30 -33.47 6.43
CA ALA A 215 -18.19 -34.67 5.62
C ALA A 215 -19.61 -35.16 5.30
N MET A 216 -20.03 -35.01 4.05
CA MET A 216 -21.12 -35.80 3.50
C MET A 216 -20.61 -37.25 3.45
N ALA A 217 -21.23 -38.11 4.23
CA ALA A 217 -21.00 -39.54 4.21
C ALA A 217 -21.29 -40.08 2.80
N GLY A 218 -20.36 -40.85 2.23
CA GLY A 218 -20.70 -41.79 1.13
C GLY A 218 -20.00 -41.64 -0.22
N ALA A 219 -18.95 -40.83 -0.38
CA ALA A 219 -18.17 -40.83 -1.62
C ALA A 219 -16.69 -41.16 -1.35
N LYS A 220 -16.25 -42.34 -1.83
CA LYS A 220 -14.84 -42.76 -1.87
C LYS A 220 -14.00 -41.64 -2.50
N GLY A 221 -13.16 -41.00 -1.70
CA GLY A 221 -12.25 -39.95 -2.16
C GLY A 221 -11.17 -40.53 -3.06
N THR A 222 -11.33 -40.38 -4.37
CA THR A 222 -10.23 -40.52 -5.32
C THR A 222 -9.38 -39.26 -5.23
N LEU A 223 -8.12 -39.40 -4.82
CA LEU A 223 -7.13 -38.33 -4.87
C LEU A 223 -6.75 -38.12 -6.34
N GLY A 224 -7.58 -37.36 -7.06
CA GLY A 224 -7.45 -37.06 -8.48
C GLY A 224 -7.50 -35.56 -8.71
N ILE A 225 -6.64 -35.08 -9.61
CA ILE A 225 -6.50 -33.69 -10.02
C ILE A 225 -7.81 -33.24 -10.67
N HIS A 226 -8.72 -32.68 -9.89
CA HIS A 226 -9.88 -31.98 -10.42
C HIS A 226 -9.41 -30.60 -10.93
N HIS A 227 -9.20 -30.51 -12.25
CA HIS A 227 -9.16 -29.25 -12.99
C HIS A 227 -10.56 -28.60 -12.97
N GLY A 228 -10.97 -28.09 -11.82
CA GLY A 228 -12.13 -27.22 -11.70
C GLY A 228 -11.74 -25.78 -12.07
N ALA A 229 -12.58 -25.13 -12.87
CA ALA A 229 -12.45 -23.78 -13.44
C ALA A 229 -12.32 -22.61 -12.42
N ALA A 230 -11.89 -22.87 -11.20
CA ALA A 230 -11.70 -21.91 -10.11
C ALA A 230 -10.24 -21.45 -9.93
N ARG A 231 -9.34 -21.75 -10.88
CA ARG A 231 -7.93 -21.30 -10.87
C ARG A 231 -7.58 -20.44 -12.08
N ALA A 232 -8.48 -19.54 -12.48
CA ALA A 232 -8.22 -18.57 -13.53
C ALA A 232 -7.95 -17.14 -13.02
N ASP A 233 -7.64 -16.95 -11.74
CA ASP A 233 -7.25 -15.63 -11.23
C ASP A 233 -5.71 -15.52 -11.19
N LYS A 234 -5.10 -15.35 -12.37
CA LYS A 234 -3.72 -14.85 -12.49
C LYS A 234 -3.64 -13.32 -12.26
N ALA A 235 -4.77 -12.63 -12.24
CA ALA A 235 -4.88 -11.33 -11.59
C ALA A 235 -5.14 -11.64 -10.11
N LEU A 236 -4.14 -11.42 -9.24
CA LEU A 236 -4.39 -11.52 -7.80
C LEU A 236 -5.66 -10.71 -7.50
N PRO A 237 -6.64 -11.26 -6.75
CA PRO A 237 -7.73 -10.46 -6.20
C PRO A 237 -7.14 -9.17 -5.64
N GLU A 238 -7.74 -8.02 -5.89
CA GLU A 238 -7.22 -6.76 -5.37
C GLU A 238 -7.15 -6.85 -3.86
N ILE A 239 -5.95 -7.14 -3.33
CA ILE A 239 -5.74 -7.51 -1.93
C ILE A 239 -6.18 -6.37 -1.01
N ALA A 240 -6.14 -5.13 -1.52
CA ALA A 240 -6.68 -3.93 -0.88
C ALA A 240 -8.16 -4.03 -0.47
N ALA A 241 -8.98 -4.76 -1.24
CA ALA A 241 -10.40 -4.93 -0.99
C ALA A 241 -10.70 -5.93 0.15
N LEU A 242 -9.71 -6.73 0.53
CA LEU A 242 -9.80 -7.79 1.56
C LEU A 242 -9.11 -7.40 2.87
N ILE A 243 -8.70 -6.14 3.02
CA ILE A 243 -8.07 -5.64 4.24
C ILE A 243 -9.16 -5.45 5.30
N ASP A 244 -9.01 -6.12 6.43
CA ASP A 244 -9.90 -5.97 7.58
C ASP A 244 -9.60 -4.69 8.37
N LYS A 245 -10.54 -4.24 9.21
CA LYS A 245 -10.39 -3.05 10.07
C LYS A 245 -9.08 -3.04 10.87
N GLU A 246 -8.81 -4.13 11.59
CA GLU A 246 -7.59 -4.27 12.41
C GLU A 246 -6.31 -4.19 11.55
N GLN A 247 -6.34 -4.79 10.35
CA GLN A 247 -5.23 -4.77 9.42
C GLN A 247 -5.00 -3.34 8.89
N PHE A 248 -6.08 -2.62 8.59
CA PHE A 248 -6.01 -1.22 8.15
C PHE A 248 -5.47 -0.31 9.26
N GLU A 249 -5.88 -0.51 10.51
CA GLU A 249 -5.31 0.21 11.65
C GLU A 249 -3.80 0.02 11.76
N LEU A 250 -3.31 -1.22 11.63
CA LEU A 250 -1.87 -1.54 11.59
C LEU A 250 -1.14 -0.88 10.40
N ILE A 251 -1.78 -0.84 9.22
CA ILE A 251 -1.24 -0.16 8.03
C ILE A 251 -1.10 1.34 8.29
N SER A 252 -2.10 1.93 8.95
CA SER A 252 -2.21 3.38 9.19
C SER A 252 -1.43 3.92 10.39
N GLN A 253 -0.79 3.05 11.18
CA GLN A 253 0.03 3.43 12.34
C GLN A 253 1.06 4.52 11.97
N PRO A 254 1.41 5.43 12.91
CA PRO A 254 2.34 6.53 12.65
C PRO A 254 3.66 6.11 11.99
N SER A 255 4.26 7.04 11.26
CA SER A 255 5.49 6.83 10.50
C SER A 255 6.75 6.73 11.35
N SER A 256 6.70 7.15 12.62
CA SER A 256 7.80 7.10 13.58
C SER A 256 7.70 5.90 14.51
N GLY A 257 8.83 5.28 14.83
CA GLY A 257 8.93 4.21 15.83
C GLY A 257 9.01 2.81 15.23
N ILE A 258 8.89 1.81 16.10
CA ILE A 258 8.96 0.39 15.75
C ILE A 258 7.56 -0.20 15.87
N VAL A 259 7.11 -0.89 14.83
CA VAL A 259 5.84 -1.61 14.82
C VAL A 259 6.12 -3.11 14.72
N VAL A 260 5.67 -3.87 15.72
CA VAL A 260 5.79 -5.33 15.76
C VAL A 260 4.43 -5.94 15.45
N ILE A 261 4.34 -6.73 14.37
CA ILE A 261 3.10 -7.39 13.95
C ILE A 261 3.21 -8.88 14.24
N GLN A 262 2.48 -9.35 15.25
CA GLN A 262 2.40 -10.75 15.64
C GLN A 262 1.05 -11.34 15.23
N GLY A 263 1.06 -12.56 14.67
CA GLY A 263 -0.18 -13.22 14.26
C GLY A 263 0.08 -14.65 13.78
N GLY A 264 -0.98 -15.47 13.78
CA GLY A 264 -0.93 -16.87 13.34
C GLY A 264 -0.60 -17.05 11.85
N ALA A 265 -0.27 -18.27 11.43
CA ALA A 265 -0.11 -18.58 10.00
C ALA A 265 -1.39 -18.22 9.22
N GLY A 266 -1.24 -17.61 8.04
CA GLY A 266 -2.38 -17.18 7.22
C GLY A 266 -3.05 -15.86 7.60
N SER A 267 -2.63 -15.20 8.69
CA SER A 267 -3.25 -13.95 9.19
C SER A 267 -2.96 -12.68 8.37
N GLY A 268 -2.48 -12.79 7.12
CA GLY A 268 -2.23 -11.62 6.27
C GLY A 268 -1.03 -10.73 6.64
N LYS A 269 -0.12 -11.12 7.54
CA LYS A 269 1.02 -10.26 7.98
C LYS A 269 1.84 -9.66 6.83
N THR A 270 2.19 -10.49 5.84
CA THR A 270 2.96 -10.03 4.68
C THR A 270 2.16 -8.99 3.89
N THR A 271 0.86 -9.21 3.72
CA THR A 271 -0.06 -8.25 3.09
C THR A 271 -0.06 -6.91 3.84
N VAL A 272 -0.25 -6.94 5.16
CA VAL A 272 -0.22 -5.74 6.01
C VAL A 272 1.10 -4.99 5.84
N ALA A 273 2.24 -5.68 5.83
CA ALA A 273 3.55 -5.06 5.64
C ALA A 273 3.70 -4.39 4.25
N LEU A 274 3.22 -5.04 3.18
CA LEU A 274 3.28 -4.48 1.83
C LEU A 274 2.39 -3.25 1.68
N HIS A 275 1.15 -3.33 2.17
CA HIS A 275 0.23 -2.21 2.16
C HIS A 275 0.72 -1.05 3.05
N ARG A 276 1.38 -1.35 4.17
CA ARG A 276 2.01 -0.33 5.02
C ARG A 276 3.10 0.43 4.29
N ILE A 277 3.96 -0.24 3.51
CA ILE A 277 4.97 0.46 2.71
C ILE A 277 4.32 1.36 1.66
N ALA A 278 3.27 0.87 1.00
CA ALA A 278 2.51 1.66 0.04
C ALA A 278 1.85 2.89 0.70
N TYR A 279 1.30 2.72 1.89
CA TYR A 279 0.71 3.80 2.68
C TYR A 279 1.75 4.84 3.12
N LEU A 280 2.90 4.41 3.65
CA LEU A 280 3.97 5.31 4.09
C LEU A 280 4.60 6.08 2.92
N ASN A 281 4.88 5.40 1.80
CA ASN A 281 5.38 6.05 0.58
C ASN A 281 4.39 7.09 0.05
N PHE A 282 3.09 6.80 0.13
CA PHE A 282 2.08 7.74 -0.32
C PHE A 282 1.99 8.97 0.60
N GLN A 283 1.98 8.77 1.93
CA GLN A 283 1.85 9.87 2.88
C GLN A 283 3.04 10.84 2.86
N ASP A 284 4.26 10.32 2.79
CA ASP A 284 5.47 11.15 2.75
C ASP A 284 6.50 10.50 1.81
N GLY A 285 6.27 10.63 0.50
CA GLY A 285 7.14 10.06 -0.52
C GLY A 285 8.58 10.60 -0.53
N ARG A 286 8.83 11.75 0.14
CA ARG A 286 10.18 12.30 0.29
C ARG A 286 10.96 11.51 1.33
N ARG A 287 10.37 11.28 2.51
CA ARG A 287 10.98 10.46 3.56
C ARG A 287 11.01 8.98 3.18
N PHE A 288 9.88 8.49 2.69
CA PHE A 288 9.62 7.11 2.34
C PHE A 288 9.83 6.85 0.84
N ASN A 289 10.88 7.45 0.27
CA ASN A 289 11.28 7.16 -1.10
C ASN A 289 11.68 5.68 -1.22
N PRO A 290 11.34 4.97 -2.32
CA PRO A 290 11.71 3.56 -2.49
C PRO A 290 13.20 3.27 -2.31
N ARG A 291 14.08 4.24 -2.61
CA ARG A 291 15.54 4.13 -2.41
C ARG A 291 15.97 4.13 -0.95
N ASN A 292 15.15 4.71 -0.07
CA ASN A 292 15.39 4.78 1.38
C ASN A 292 14.70 3.63 2.14
N MET A 293 14.09 2.69 1.41
CA MET A 293 13.38 1.55 1.98
C MET A 293 14.16 0.27 1.74
N LEU A 294 13.95 -0.73 2.60
CA LEU A 294 14.48 -2.07 2.41
C LEU A 294 13.44 -3.09 2.87
N PHE A 295 13.11 -4.05 2.02
CA PHE A 295 12.24 -5.17 2.37
C PHE A 295 13.06 -6.44 2.52
N VAL A 296 13.16 -6.98 3.74
CA VAL A 296 13.93 -8.20 4.02
C VAL A 296 12.99 -9.39 4.20
N VAL A 297 13.22 -10.47 3.46
CA VAL A 297 12.45 -11.72 3.53
C VAL A 297 13.32 -12.93 3.82
N PRO A 298 12.77 -14.03 4.36
CA PRO A 298 13.56 -15.21 4.70
C PRO A 298 13.95 -16.06 3.47
N SER A 299 13.22 -15.99 2.35
CA SER A 299 13.42 -16.86 1.19
C SER A 299 13.37 -16.13 -0.14
N GLN A 300 14.04 -16.69 -1.16
CA GLN A 300 14.07 -16.14 -2.52
C GLN A 300 12.71 -16.19 -3.22
N SER A 301 11.86 -17.17 -2.89
CA SER A 301 10.49 -17.24 -3.42
C SER A 301 9.66 -16.02 -2.99
N LEU A 302 9.83 -15.57 -1.75
CA LEU A 302 9.17 -14.37 -1.25
C LEU A 302 9.73 -13.10 -1.88
N VAL A 303 11.02 -13.05 -2.23
CA VAL A 303 11.60 -11.92 -2.98
C VAL A 303 10.84 -11.73 -4.29
N ARG A 304 10.65 -12.82 -5.06
CA ARG A 304 9.93 -12.78 -6.34
C ARG A 304 8.48 -12.35 -6.18
N TYR A 305 7.80 -12.89 -5.17
CA TYR A 305 6.42 -12.52 -4.86
C TYR A 305 6.29 -11.02 -4.54
N VAL A 306 7.06 -10.53 -3.56
CA VAL A 306 7.00 -9.14 -3.12
C VAL A 306 7.39 -8.16 -4.23
N SER A 307 8.40 -8.51 -5.03
CA SER A 307 8.85 -7.69 -6.16
C SER A 307 7.79 -7.55 -7.25
N GLY A 308 6.87 -8.51 -7.40
CA GLY A 308 5.73 -8.41 -8.30
C GLY A 308 4.55 -7.62 -7.71
N VAL A 309 4.35 -7.68 -6.39
CA VAL A 309 3.21 -7.04 -5.72
C VAL A 309 3.42 -5.55 -5.48
N LEU A 310 4.61 -5.12 -5.03
CA LEU A 310 4.88 -3.71 -4.71
C LEU A 310 4.61 -2.73 -5.88
N PRO A 311 5.01 -3.02 -7.14
CA PRO A 311 4.66 -2.19 -8.28
C PRO A 311 3.15 -2.06 -8.48
N SER A 312 2.41 -3.15 -8.25
CA SER A 312 0.94 -3.18 -8.36
C SER A 312 0.24 -2.32 -7.29
N LEU A 313 0.94 -1.99 -6.20
CA LEU A 313 0.51 -1.07 -5.14
C LEU A 313 0.98 0.38 -5.39
N GLY A 314 1.62 0.65 -6.53
CA GLY A 314 2.14 1.96 -6.90
C GLY A 314 3.49 2.32 -6.27
N VAL A 315 4.19 1.35 -5.67
CA VAL A 315 5.54 1.56 -5.12
C VAL A 315 6.54 0.68 -5.86
N ALA A 316 7.14 1.24 -6.91
CA ALA A 316 8.20 0.59 -7.65
C ALA A 316 9.59 0.95 -7.09
N GLY A 317 10.55 0.03 -7.20
CA GLY A 317 11.96 0.32 -6.93
C GLY A 317 12.41 0.14 -5.47
N VAL A 318 11.58 -0.43 -4.59
CA VAL A 318 12.02 -0.83 -3.24
C VAL A 318 12.94 -2.06 -3.37
N PRO A 319 14.16 -2.03 -2.83
CA PRO A 319 15.03 -3.20 -2.74
C PRO A 319 14.37 -4.31 -1.90
N VAL A 320 14.19 -5.48 -2.50
CA VAL A 320 13.69 -6.68 -1.83
C VAL A 320 14.80 -7.72 -1.81
N VAL A 321 15.25 -8.11 -0.62
CA VAL A 321 16.43 -8.97 -0.45
C VAL A 321 16.20 -10.03 0.61
N THR A 322 16.98 -11.11 0.56
CA THR A 322 17.11 -12.01 1.72
C THR A 322 18.18 -11.47 2.66
N TYR A 323 18.03 -11.73 3.96
CA TYR A 323 19.05 -11.35 4.94
C TYR A 323 20.43 -11.92 4.57
N THR A 324 20.48 -13.18 4.13
CA THR A 324 21.72 -13.84 3.72
C THR A 324 22.38 -13.16 2.51
N GLY A 325 21.59 -12.78 1.50
CA GLY A 325 22.09 -12.11 0.31
C GLY A 325 22.57 -10.69 0.62
N TRP A 326 21.80 -9.96 1.43
CA TRP A 326 22.15 -8.63 1.91
C TRP A 326 23.46 -8.67 2.72
N ALA A 327 23.54 -9.53 3.75
CA ALA A 327 24.70 -9.66 4.61
C ALA A 327 25.96 -10.07 3.83
N ARG A 328 25.85 -11.00 2.88
CA ARG A 328 26.97 -11.40 2.02
C ARG A 328 27.48 -10.21 1.20
N THR A 329 26.58 -9.44 0.60
CA THR A 329 26.94 -8.29 -0.25
C THR A 329 27.67 -7.22 0.57
N HIS A 330 27.15 -6.89 1.75
CA HIS A 330 27.80 -5.93 2.65
C HIS A 330 29.14 -6.44 3.17
N ARG A 331 29.25 -7.72 3.54
CA ARG A 331 30.50 -8.33 3.98
C ARG A 331 31.58 -8.24 2.89
N MET A 332 31.27 -8.60 1.64
CA MET A 332 32.25 -8.54 0.55
C MET A 332 32.70 -7.11 0.23
N ARG A 333 31.85 -6.11 0.47
CA ARG A 333 32.20 -4.69 0.29
C ARG A 333 33.11 -4.16 1.40
N CYS A 334 32.81 -4.48 2.66
CA CYS A 334 33.56 -3.96 3.80
C CYS A 334 34.81 -4.79 4.13
N LEU A 335 34.79 -6.09 3.81
CA LEU A 335 35.83 -7.08 4.15
C LEU A 335 36.11 -7.96 2.91
N PRO A 336 36.78 -7.43 1.88
CA PRO A 336 37.04 -8.16 0.63
C PRO A 336 37.90 -9.41 0.83
N GLU A 337 38.78 -9.42 1.84
CA GLU A 337 39.64 -10.56 2.19
C GLU A 337 38.92 -11.64 3.00
N SER A 338 37.62 -11.46 3.32
CA SER A 338 36.89 -12.42 4.13
C SER A 338 36.65 -13.75 3.41
N PRO A 339 36.68 -14.89 4.13
CA PRO A 339 36.42 -16.20 3.54
C PRO A 339 35.06 -16.25 2.84
N THR A 340 35.05 -16.75 1.60
CA THR A 340 33.84 -16.86 0.78
C THR A 340 33.00 -18.10 1.10
N LYS A 341 33.62 -19.15 1.66
CA LYS A 341 32.93 -20.39 2.05
C LYS A 341 31.96 -20.13 3.20
N TYR A 342 30.67 -20.34 2.93
CA TYR A 342 29.63 -20.28 3.93
C TYR A 342 29.46 -21.65 4.59
N ASN A 343 29.64 -21.72 5.91
CA ASN A 343 29.27 -22.91 6.67
C ASN A 343 27.81 -22.77 7.14
N ALA A 344 26.93 -23.63 6.63
CA ALA A 344 25.51 -23.65 6.97
C ALA A 344 25.22 -24.33 8.32
N ASP A 345 26.16 -25.11 8.84
CA ASP A 345 25.97 -25.92 10.05
C ASP A 345 27.15 -25.71 11.02
N PRO A 346 27.17 -24.58 11.76
CA PRO A 346 28.16 -24.35 12.80
C PRO A 346 27.90 -25.25 14.00
N SER A 347 28.96 -25.68 14.70
CA SER A 347 28.80 -26.41 15.96
C SER A 347 28.00 -25.59 16.99
N ASP A 348 27.27 -26.30 17.85
CA ASP A 348 26.39 -25.71 18.86
C ASP A 348 27.11 -24.72 19.77
N GLN A 349 28.36 -25.03 20.14
CA GLN A 349 29.22 -24.14 20.94
C GLN A 349 29.48 -22.81 20.23
N VAL A 350 29.86 -22.87 18.94
CA VAL A 350 30.13 -21.68 18.13
C VAL A 350 28.85 -20.85 17.95
N ALA A 351 27.72 -21.51 17.70
CA ALA A 351 26.43 -20.82 17.57
C ALA A 351 26.01 -20.11 18.86
N ARG A 352 26.20 -20.75 20.03
CA ARG A 352 25.89 -20.15 21.35
C ARG A 352 26.74 -18.93 21.64
N ILE A 353 28.05 -19.03 21.45
CA ILE A 353 28.97 -17.90 21.65
C ILE A 353 28.59 -16.75 20.72
N LYS A 354 28.36 -17.04 19.43
CA LYS A 354 28.00 -16.02 18.42
C LYS A 354 26.66 -15.33 18.66
N LYS A 355 25.71 -16.01 19.32
CA LYS A 355 24.38 -15.46 19.64
C LYS A 355 24.32 -14.81 21.03
N HIS A 356 25.36 -14.93 21.85
CA HIS A 356 25.35 -14.40 23.20
C HIS A 356 25.44 -12.86 23.19
N PRO A 357 24.58 -12.12 23.91
CA PRO A 357 24.56 -10.66 23.90
C PRO A 357 25.90 -10.00 24.28
N ALA A 358 26.69 -10.67 25.12
CA ALA A 358 28.02 -10.16 25.51
C ALA A 358 29.00 -10.07 24.33
N LEU A 359 28.80 -10.82 23.24
CA LEU A 359 29.68 -10.76 22.08
C LEU A 359 29.69 -9.37 21.45
N ILE A 360 28.55 -8.67 21.42
CA ILE A 360 28.47 -7.30 20.90
C ILE A 360 29.38 -6.37 21.72
N LYS A 361 29.32 -6.48 23.06
CA LYS A 361 30.18 -5.68 23.96
C LYS A 361 31.67 -6.00 23.78
N ILE A 362 32.00 -7.27 23.61
CA ILE A 362 33.39 -7.70 23.36
C ILE A 362 33.89 -7.14 22.01
N LEU A 363 33.05 -7.18 20.97
CA LEU A 363 33.39 -6.61 19.66
C LEU A 363 33.57 -5.10 19.73
N GLU A 364 32.70 -4.39 20.45
CA GLU A 364 32.86 -2.94 20.68
C GLU A 364 34.17 -2.61 21.39
N ALA A 365 34.50 -3.32 22.48
CA ALA A 365 35.76 -3.14 23.19
C ALA A 365 36.98 -3.43 22.31
N TRP A 366 36.90 -4.49 21.50
CA TRP A 366 37.97 -4.85 20.56
C TRP A 366 38.15 -3.79 19.47
N VAL A 367 37.07 -3.26 18.90
CA VAL A 367 37.13 -2.17 17.91
C VAL A 367 37.78 -0.91 18.50
N VAL A 368 37.43 -0.55 19.74
CA VAL A 368 38.05 0.59 20.43
C VAL A 368 39.56 0.37 20.63
N GLN A 369 39.95 -0.84 21.06
CA GLN A 369 41.36 -1.17 21.24
C GLN A 369 42.15 -1.11 19.92
N GLN A 370 41.59 -1.66 18.84
CA GLN A 370 42.22 -1.61 17.52
C GLN A 370 42.34 -0.17 17.00
N ALA A 371 41.31 0.66 17.20
CA ALA A 371 41.36 2.08 16.81
C ALA A 371 42.46 2.84 17.58
N ALA A 372 42.62 2.57 18.89
CA ALA A 372 43.68 3.17 19.69
C ALA A 372 45.08 2.71 19.25
N GLN A 373 45.23 1.44 18.89
CA GLN A 373 46.49 0.90 18.37
C GLN A 373 46.85 1.58 17.04
N VAL A 374 45.92 1.65 16.08
CA VAL A 374 46.14 2.31 14.79
C VAL A 374 46.46 3.80 14.97
N ALA A 375 45.77 4.51 15.89
CA ALA A 375 46.08 5.90 16.18
C ALA A 375 47.51 6.08 16.73
N THR A 376 47.97 5.16 17.57
CA THR A 376 49.32 5.16 18.12
C THR A 376 50.37 4.89 17.02
N GLU A 377 50.11 3.93 16.14
CA GLU A 377 50.98 3.62 14.99
C GLU A 377 51.07 4.81 14.02
N LEU A 378 49.96 5.48 13.72
CA LEU A 378 49.94 6.69 12.88
C LEU A 378 50.71 7.85 13.52
N THR A 379 50.59 8.05 14.83
CA THR A 379 51.31 9.10 15.55
C THR A 379 52.81 8.82 15.63
N GLY A 380 53.20 7.54 15.79
CA GLY A 380 54.59 7.10 15.73
C GLY A 380 55.21 7.22 14.34
N ALA A 381 54.43 6.95 13.28
CA ALA A 381 54.85 7.07 11.89
C ALA A 381 54.93 8.53 11.39
N ALA A 382 54.14 9.44 11.98
CA ALA A 382 54.17 10.87 11.64
C ALA A 382 55.46 11.59 12.12
N GLY A 383 56.27 10.95 12.98
CA GLY A 383 57.48 11.53 13.56
C GLY A 383 57.18 12.72 14.49
N PRO A 384 58.12 13.15 15.34
CA PRO A 384 57.94 14.39 16.10
C PRO A 384 57.82 15.53 15.09
N ALA A 385 56.73 16.29 15.17
CA ALA A 385 56.58 17.53 14.42
C ALA A 385 57.85 18.36 14.68
N VAL A 386 58.64 18.59 13.63
CA VAL A 386 59.80 19.47 13.68
C VAL A 386 59.32 20.79 14.24
N SER A 387 59.75 21.12 15.46
CA SER A 387 59.52 22.42 16.07
C SER A 387 60.30 23.46 15.28
N SER A 388 59.74 23.96 14.19
CA SER A 388 60.26 25.13 13.49
C SER A 388 59.67 26.39 14.13
N VAL A 389 60.12 26.73 15.34
CA VAL A 389 60.10 28.11 15.83
C VAL A 389 61.32 28.31 16.74
N ALA A 390 62.39 28.83 16.16
CA ALA A 390 63.33 29.76 16.77
C ALA A 390 64.01 30.55 15.65
#